data_AF-A0A2E0KJI0-F1
#
_entry.id   AF-A0A2E0KJI0-F1
#
_cell.length_a   1.000
_cell.length_b   1.000
_cell.length_c   1.000
_cell.angle_alpha   90.00
_cell.angle_beta   90.00
_cell.angle_gamma   90.00
#
_symmetry.space_group_name_H-M   'P 1'
#
loop_
_entity.id
_entity.type
_entity.pdbx_description
1 polymer ?
#
loop_
_entity_poly.entity_id
_entity_poly.type
_entity_poly.pdbx_seq_one_letter_code
_entity_poly.pdbx_strand_id
1 'polypeptide(L)'
;MQLTTEIKEILFENTSEKVMSVEALSGGDINYVYKCILENQTVVIKINDKDLYPEMFEKEKLGLKLLSNSSFVIPKVLSVGQKNQKAYIIMEYISKAKPFNWELFGRNLAFLHKKNNNTFGLNHDNYVGSLLQINKSKDSWVDFYMENRILYLIEKATNKGLINYESSKKVESLSKKIGSIVPKKKTISTAWRSLVW
;
A
#
# COMPACT_ATOMS: atom_id res chain seq x y z
N MET A 1 18.55 -19.50 -8.16
CA MET A 1 19.28 -19.32 -9.43
C MET A 1 18.36 -18.80 -10.53
N GLN A 2 17.23 -19.44 -10.82
CA GLN A 2 16.28 -19.01 -11.88
C GLN A 2 15.67 -17.62 -11.66
N LEU A 3 15.17 -17.32 -10.45
CA LEU A 3 14.55 -16.02 -10.15
C LEU A 3 15.53 -14.84 -10.29
N THR A 4 16.79 -15.03 -9.91
CA THR A 4 17.82 -13.99 -10.07
C THR A 4 18.11 -13.70 -11.54
N THR A 5 18.18 -14.73 -12.39
CA THR A 5 18.34 -14.54 -13.84
C THR A 5 17.18 -13.75 -14.42
N GLU A 6 15.96 -14.12 -14.05
CA GLU A 6 14.75 -13.45 -14.52
C GLU A 6 14.66 -11.99 -14.05
N ILE A 7 15.03 -11.70 -12.80
CA ILE A 7 15.16 -10.32 -12.30
C ILE A 7 16.11 -9.52 -13.19
N LYS A 8 17.26 -10.10 -13.56
CA LYS A 8 18.23 -9.42 -14.41
C LYS A 8 17.67 -9.13 -15.80
N GLU A 9 16.94 -10.07 -16.39
CA GLU A 9 16.27 -9.86 -17.68
C GLU A 9 15.21 -8.76 -17.59
N ILE A 10 14.33 -8.81 -16.59
CA ILE A 10 13.30 -7.79 -16.37
C ILE A 10 13.93 -6.40 -16.23
N LEU A 11 14.99 -6.29 -15.43
CA LEU A 11 15.69 -5.02 -15.23
C LEU A 11 16.35 -4.53 -16.52
N PHE A 12 17.03 -5.41 -17.26
CA PHE A 12 17.68 -5.04 -18.51
C PHE A 12 16.66 -4.56 -19.56
N GLU A 13 15.53 -5.26 -19.72
CA GLU A 13 14.46 -4.86 -20.65
C GLU A 13 13.86 -3.49 -20.32
N ASN A 14 13.75 -3.15 -19.02
CA ASN A 14 13.12 -1.90 -18.58
C ASN A 14 14.08 -0.71 -18.46
N THR A 15 15.38 -0.96 -18.30
CA THR A 15 16.38 0.10 -18.03
C THR A 15 17.45 0.21 -19.10
N SER A 16 17.64 -0.85 -19.91
CA SER A 16 18.80 -1.01 -20.81
C SER A 16 20.15 -0.94 -20.10
N GLU A 17 20.19 -1.21 -18.79
CA GLU A 17 21.42 -1.20 -17.98
C GLU A 17 21.80 -2.61 -17.53
N LYS A 18 23.10 -2.89 -17.48
CA LYS A 18 23.60 -4.15 -16.94
C LYS A 18 23.39 -4.22 -15.44
N VAL A 19 22.94 -5.38 -14.95
CA VAL A 19 22.78 -5.64 -13.52
C VAL A 19 24.09 -6.16 -12.93
N MET A 20 24.69 -5.37 -12.04
CA MET A 20 25.94 -5.67 -11.36
C MET A 20 25.73 -6.60 -10.15
N SER A 21 24.69 -6.35 -9.37
CA SER A 21 24.32 -7.22 -8.23
C SER A 21 22.83 -7.23 -7.95
N VAL A 22 22.37 -8.31 -7.32
CA VAL A 22 20.99 -8.50 -6.85
C VAL A 22 21.07 -9.03 -5.43
N GLU A 23 20.52 -8.27 -4.49
CA GLU A 23 20.52 -8.57 -3.06
C GLU A 23 19.07 -8.64 -2.56
N ALA A 24 18.70 -9.74 -1.91
CA ALA A 24 17.38 -9.84 -1.29
C ALA A 24 17.30 -8.88 -0.09
N LEU A 25 16.24 -8.08 -0.03
CA LEU A 25 15.93 -7.26 1.13
C LEU A 25 15.00 -8.03 2.07
N SER A 26 15.28 -7.98 3.37
CA SER A 26 14.37 -8.50 4.39
C SER A 26 13.16 -7.56 4.56
N GLY A 27 12.03 -8.12 5.01
CA GLY A 27 10.81 -7.34 5.34
C GLY A 27 9.73 -7.30 4.26
N GLY A 28 9.87 -8.07 3.17
CA GLY A 28 8.75 -8.36 2.28
C GLY A 28 7.91 -9.51 2.82
N ASP A 29 6.74 -9.22 3.41
CA ASP A 29 5.87 -10.29 3.96
C ASP A 29 5.19 -11.08 2.82
N ILE A 30 4.65 -10.37 1.83
CA ILE A 30 3.89 -10.95 0.72
C ILE A 30 4.61 -10.93 -0.62
N ASN A 31 5.63 -10.06 -0.76
CA ASN A 31 6.36 -9.82 -2.00
C ASN A 31 7.83 -10.18 -1.80
N TYR A 32 8.46 -10.74 -2.83
CA TYR A 32 9.91 -10.84 -2.87
C TYR A 32 10.48 -9.47 -3.24
N VAL A 33 11.37 -8.94 -2.40
CA VAL A 33 11.94 -7.60 -2.59
C VAL A 33 13.45 -7.72 -2.76
N TYR A 34 13.98 -7.08 -3.80
CA TYR A 34 15.40 -7.08 -4.11
C TYR A 34 15.91 -5.66 -4.32
N LYS A 35 17.08 -5.38 -3.74
CA LYS A 35 17.91 -4.26 -4.12
C LYS A 35 18.79 -4.70 -5.29
N CYS A 36 18.80 -3.93 -6.36
CA CYS A 36 19.58 -4.23 -7.55
C CYS A 36 20.49 -3.05 -7.88
N ILE A 37 21.78 -3.32 -7.99
CA ILE A 37 22.77 -2.33 -8.42
C ILE A 37 22.92 -2.49 -9.94
N LEU A 38 22.56 -1.44 -10.68
CA LEU A 38 22.76 -1.31 -12.11
C LEU A 38 24.05 -0.51 -12.37
N GLU A 39 24.40 -0.30 -13.64
CA GLU A 39 25.60 0.45 -14.01
C GLU A 39 25.57 1.91 -13.53
N ASN A 40 24.43 2.59 -13.67
CA ASN A 40 24.34 4.02 -13.38
C ASN A 40 23.45 4.35 -12.17
N GLN A 41 22.72 3.38 -11.64
CA GLN A 41 21.76 3.61 -10.55
C GLN A 41 21.53 2.36 -9.69
N THR A 42 20.89 2.56 -8.55
CA THR A 42 20.38 1.48 -7.70
C THR A 42 18.86 1.54 -7.66
N VAL A 43 18.23 0.38 -7.84
CA VAL A 43 16.77 0.25 -7.86
C VAL A 43 16.31 -0.81 -6.87
N VAL A 44 15.04 -0.76 -6.51
CA VAL A 44 14.33 -1.85 -5.84
C VAL A 44 13.36 -2.46 -6.82
N ILE A 45 13.35 -3.78 -6.91
CA ILE A 45 12.31 -4.53 -7.59
C ILE A 45 11.51 -5.33 -6.55
N LYS A 46 10.19 -5.18 -6.58
CA LYS A 46 9.27 -6.07 -5.88
C LYS A 46 8.61 -7.00 -6.88
N ILE A 47 8.47 -8.26 -6.52
CA ILE A 47 7.96 -9.32 -7.38
C ILE A 47 6.94 -10.15 -6.60
N ASN A 48 5.86 -10.53 -7.28
CA ASN A 48 4.89 -11.51 -6.81
C ASN A 48 4.37 -12.36 -7.98
N ASP A 49 3.65 -13.43 -7.67
CA ASP A 49 2.84 -14.14 -8.65
C ASP A 49 1.75 -13.21 -9.21
N LYS A 50 1.60 -13.18 -10.53
CA LYS A 50 0.65 -12.27 -11.20
C LYS A 50 -0.82 -12.59 -10.93
N ASP A 51 -1.12 -13.86 -10.60
CA ASP A 51 -2.47 -14.37 -10.48
C ASP A 51 -2.98 -14.32 -9.02
N LEU A 52 -2.09 -14.20 -8.03
CA LEU A 52 -2.46 -14.10 -6.61
C LEU A 52 -3.13 -12.76 -6.27
N TYR A 53 -2.62 -11.65 -6.79
CA TYR A 53 -3.10 -10.31 -6.47
C TYR A 53 -3.22 -9.43 -7.72
N PRO A 54 -4.36 -9.51 -8.42
CA PRO A 54 -4.56 -8.78 -9.67
C PRO A 54 -4.29 -7.28 -9.53
N GLU A 55 -3.39 -6.80 -10.39
CA GLU A 55 -3.01 -5.38 -10.50
C GLU A 55 -2.40 -4.77 -9.22
N MET A 56 -1.90 -5.58 -8.29
CA MET A 56 -1.33 -5.09 -7.02
C MET A 56 -0.30 -3.97 -7.24
N PHE A 57 0.62 -4.16 -8.18
CA PHE A 57 1.69 -3.19 -8.44
C PHE A 57 1.23 -1.97 -9.23
N GLU A 58 0.18 -2.07 -10.05
CA GLU A 58 -0.45 -0.90 -10.65
C GLU A 58 -1.13 -0.03 -9.58
N LYS A 59 -1.83 -0.67 -8.64
CA LYS A 59 -2.45 0.00 -7.49
C LYS A 59 -1.40 0.63 -6.58
N GLU A 60 -0.26 -0.02 -6.35
CA GLU A 60 0.86 0.55 -5.59
C GLU A 60 1.43 1.79 -6.29
N LYS A 61 1.66 1.72 -7.61
CA LYS A 61 2.10 2.87 -8.42
C LYS A 61 1.13 4.04 -8.34
N LEU A 62 -0.19 3.79 -8.36
CA LEU A 62 -1.19 4.83 -8.16
C LEU A 62 -1.08 5.47 -6.77
N GLY A 63 -0.91 4.66 -5.71
CA GLY A 63 -0.69 5.15 -4.35
C GLY A 63 0.56 6.01 -4.22
N LEU A 64 1.70 5.57 -4.75
CA LEU A 64 2.94 6.33 -4.77
C LEU A 64 2.78 7.65 -5.54
N LYS A 65 2.09 7.63 -6.68
CA LYS A 65 1.77 8.85 -7.45
C LYS A 65 0.88 9.83 -6.68
N LEU A 66 -0.06 9.35 -5.86
CA LEU A 66 -0.86 10.23 -5.00
C LEU A 66 -0.01 10.90 -3.92
N LEU A 67 0.98 10.19 -3.39
CA LEU A 67 1.89 10.70 -2.36
C LEU A 67 3.01 11.58 -2.88
N SER A 68 3.33 11.52 -4.18
CA SER A 68 4.47 12.26 -4.74
C SER A 68 4.39 13.78 -4.54
N ASN A 69 3.18 14.31 -4.36
CA ASN A 69 2.91 15.72 -4.04
C ASN A 69 2.90 16.03 -2.53
N SER A 70 3.57 15.20 -1.73
CA SER A 70 3.69 15.37 -0.28
C SER A 70 5.09 15.87 0.11
N SER A 71 5.27 16.20 1.39
CA SER A 71 6.58 16.59 1.94
C SER A 71 7.49 15.39 2.24
N PHE A 72 7.08 14.17 1.86
CA PHE A 72 7.86 12.95 2.07
C PHE A 72 8.68 12.62 0.82
N VAL A 73 9.81 11.96 1.05
CA VAL A 73 10.57 11.31 -0.04
C VAL A 73 9.79 10.05 -0.45
N ILE A 74 9.22 10.09 -1.65
CA ILE A 74 8.46 8.98 -2.23
C ILE A 74 9.29 8.41 -3.39
N PRO A 75 9.52 7.08 -3.44
CA PRO A 75 10.34 6.50 -4.49
C PRO A 75 9.66 6.68 -5.84
N LYS A 76 10.43 7.12 -6.84
CA LYS A 76 9.93 7.18 -8.22
C LYS A 76 9.72 5.76 -8.74
N VAL A 77 8.58 5.52 -9.38
CA VAL A 77 8.31 4.27 -10.09
C VAL A 77 8.90 4.37 -11.48
N LEU A 78 9.80 3.43 -11.80
CA LEU A 78 10.41 3.33 -13.12
C LEU A 78 9.50 2.53 -14.05
N SER A 79 9.01 1.39 -13.59
CA SER A 79 8.15 0.51 -14.39
C SER A 79 7.27 -0.39 -13.52
N VAL A 80 6.16 -0.83 -14.09
CA VAL A 80 5.28 -1.89 -13.58
C VAL A 80 4.98 -2.81 -14.76
N GLY A 81 4.98 -4.12 -14.55
CA GLY A 81 4.71 -5.06 -15.62
C GLY A 81 4.53 -6.49 -15.15
N GLN A 82 4.44 -7.39 -16.12
CA GLN A 82 4.34 -8.83 -15.89
C GLN A 82 5.27 -9.58 -16.85
N LYS A 83 5.88 -10.66 -16.36
CA LYS A 83 6.72 -11.58 -17.15
C LYS A 83 6.73 -12.95 -16.49
N ASN A 84 6.66 -14.04 -17.28
CA ASN A 84 6.75 -15.44 -16.83
C ASN A 84 5.98 -15.75 -15.52
N GLN A 85 4.66 -15.51 -15.49
CA GLN A 85 3.79 -15.69 -14.32
C GLN A 85 4.04 -14.76 -13.12
N LYS A 86 4.88 -13.74 -13.26
CA LYS A 86 5.18 -12.77 -12.21
C LYS A 86 4.69 -11.39 -12.58
N ALA A 87 4.17 -10.68 -11.59
CA ALA A 87 4.00 -9.23 -11.64
C ALA A 87 5.18 -8.57 -10.93
N TYR A 88 5.55 -7.36 -11.35
CA TYR A 88 6.63 -6.61 -10.73
C TYR A 88 6.40 -5.10 -10.72
N ILE A 89 7.09 -4.43 -9.80
CA ILE A 89 7.31 -2.98 -9.80
C ILE A 89 8.80 -2.71 -9.61
N ILE A 90 9.35 -1.83 -10.45
CA ILE A 90 10.71 -1.31 -10.35
C ILE A 90 10.63 0.14 -9.88
N MET A 91 11.35 0.47 -8.81
CA MET A 91 11.33 1.79 -8.20
C MET A 91 12.71 2.23 -7.74
N GLU A 92 12.85 3.54 -7.53
CA GLU A 92 14.05 4.16 -6.96
C GLU A 92 14.41 3.53 -5.61
N TYR A 93 15.68 3.23 -5.41
CA TYR A 93 16.19 2.83 -4.09
C TYR A 93 16.41 4.07 -3.21
N ILE A 94 15.64 4.20 -2.14
CA ILE A 94 15.87 5.22 -1.12
C ILE A 94 16.82 4.64 -0.06
N SER A 95 17.99 5.26 0.06
CA SER A 95 18.96 4.88 1.09
C SER A 95 18.47 5.26 2.49
N LYS A 96 18.87 4.47 3.48
CA LYS A 96 18.51 4.73 4.88
C LYS A 96 19.21 6.00 5.38
N ALA A 97 18.45 7.04 5.70
CA ALA A 97 18.98 8.26 6.31
C ALA A 97 19.37 8.05 7.79
N LYS A 98 20.36 8.81 8.29
CA LYS A 98 20.68 8.96 9.72
C LYS A 98 21.04 10.42 10.06
N PRO A 99 20.63 10.96 11.23
CA PRO A 99 19.59 10.50 12.16
C PRO A 99 18.18 10.97 11.79
N PHE A 100 17.16 10.26 12.26
CA PHE A 100 15.75 10.52 11.95
C PHE A 100 15.17 11.62 12.84
N ASN A 101 14.58 12.66 12.23
CA ASN A 101 13.91 13.75 12.95
C ASN A 101 12.40 13.46 13.06
N TRP A 102 11.99 12.90 14.20
CA TRP A 102 10.58 12.58 14.49
C TRP A 102 9.67 13.82 14.52
N GLU A 103 10.19 14.97 14.94
CA GLU A 103 9.41 16.20 14.98
C GLU A 103 9.07 16.67 13.57
N LEU A 104 10.07 16.70 12.67
CA LEU A 104 9.86 17.02 11.26
C LEU A 104 8.92 16.01 10.60
N PHE A 105 9.10 14.72 10.88
CA PHE A 105 8.19 13.68 10.39
C PHE A 105 6.74 13.95 10.82
N GLY A 106 6.50 14.24 12.10
CA GLY A 106 5.16 14.53 12.63
C GLY A 106 4.54 15.79 12.01
N ARG A 107 5.33 16.85 11.81
CA ARG A 107 4.88 18.08 11.12
C ARG A 107 4.49 17.80 9.66
N ASN A 108 5.31 17.04 8.94
CA ASN A 108 5.04 16.66 7.55
C ASN A 108 3.81 15.74 7.44
N LEU A 109 3.67 14.81 8.39
CA LEU A 109 2.50 13.94 8.47
C LEU A 109 1.24 14.78 8.71
N ALA A 110 1.25 15.70 9.68
CA ALA A 110 0.15 16.62 9.92
C ALA A 110 -0.19 17.48 8.69
N PHE A 111 0.81 17.91 7.90
CA PHE A 111 0.57 18.65 6.67
C PHE A 111 -0.07 17.78 5.58
N LEU A 112 0.43 16.56 5.37
CA LEU A 112 -0.19 15.58 4.47
C LEU A 112 -1.65 15.34 4.86
N HIS A 113 -1.90 15.28 6.17
CA HIS A 113 -3.21 15.10 6.75
C HIS A 113 -4.14 16.30 6.51
N LYS A 114 -3.66 17.54 6.34
CA LYS A 114 -4.53 18.72 6.19
C LYS A 114 -5.22 18.83 4.83
N LYS A 115 -4.81 18.07 3.80
CA LYS A 115 -5.52 18.06 2.52
C LYS A 115 -6.94 17.52 2.77
N ASN A 116 -7.95 18.18 2.20
CA ASN A 116 -9.36 17.83 2.39
C ASN A 116 -9.98 17.40 1.06
N ASN A 117 -10.78 16.33 1.10
CA ASN A 117 -11.68 15.92 0.02
C ASN A 117 -13.12 15.93 0.55
N ASN A 118 -14.11 16.02 -0.35
CA ASN A 118 -15.52 16.02 0.04
C ASN A 118 -15.98 14.65 0.56
N THR A 119 -15.36 13.55 0.13
CA THR A 119 -15.75 12.18 0.45
C THR A 119 -14.60 11.32 0.98
N PHE A 120 -14.93 10.23 1.66
CA PHE A 120 -14.00 9.22 2.18
C PHE A 120 -13.80 8.11 1.16
N GLY A 121 -12.54 7.71 0.91
CA GLY A 121 -12.17 6.68 -0.07
C GLY A 121 -11.24 7.19 -1.17
N LEU A 122 -11.04 6.35 -2.17
CA LEU A 122 -10.27 6.60 -3.39
C LEU A 122 -11.10 6.21 -4.61
N ASN A 123 -10.65 6.59 -5.80
CA ASN A 123 -11.29 6.20 -7.05
C ASN A 123 -11.01 4.75 -7.47
N HIS A 124 -10.16 4.02 -6.74
CA HIS A 124 -9.83 2.62 -6.99
C HIS A 124 -9.56 1.87 -5.67
N ASP A 125 -9.90 0.59 -5.65
CA ASP A 125 -9.52 -0.32 -4.57
C ASP A 125 -8.02 -0.62 -4.66
N ASN A 126 -7.40 -0.87 -3.50
CA ASN A 126 -5.98 -1.21 -3.41
C ASN A 126 -5.76 -2.39 -2.46
N TYR A 127 -4.53 -2.58 -1.99
CA TYR A 127 -4.17 -3.67 -1.09
C TYR A 127 -3.48 -3.15 0.17
N VAL A 128 -3.73 -3.86 1.27
CA VAL A 128 -3.05 -3.76 2.57
C VAL A 128 -2.42 -5.13 2.82
N GLY A 129 -1.13 -5.26 2.56
CA GLY A 129 -0.51 -6.57 2.38
C GLY A 129 -1.26 -7.38 1.31
N SER A 130 -1.74 -8.57 1.67
CA SER A 130 -2.54 -9.45 0.80
C SER A 130 -4.05 -9.16 0.81
N LEU A 131 -4.50 -8.22 1.65
CA LEU A 131 -5.92 -7.94 1.82
C LEU A 131 -6.36 -6.86 0.83
N LEU A 132 -7.37 -7.19 0.01
CA LEU A 132 -8.09 -6.18 -0.76
C LEU A 132 -8.66 -5.11 0.19
N GLN A 133 -8.37 -3.85 -0.10
CA GLN A 133 -8.87 -2.70 0.63
C GLN A 133 -9.88 -1.95 -0.27
N ILE A 134 -11.16 -2.06 0.10
CA ILE A 134 -12.27 -1.43 -0.61
C ILE A 134 -12.24 0.08 -0.36
N ASN A 135 -12.21 0.88 -1.41
CA ASN A 135 -12.11 2.33 -1.32
C ASN A 135 -13.33 3.06 -1.86
N LYS A 136 -14.43 2.34 -2.11
CA LYS A 136 -15.70 2.91 -2.56
C LYS A 136 -16.07 4.15 -1.73
N SER A 137 -16.27 5.25 -2.45
CA SER A 137 -16.49 6.58 -1.86
C SER A 137 -17.76 6.64 -1.01
N LYS A 138 -17.69 7.31 0.14
CA LYS A 138 -18.84 7.63 1.02
C LYS A 138 -18.71 9.01 1.64
N ASP A 139 -19.82 9.64 1.99
CA ASP A 139 -19.85 10.99 2.59
C ASP A 139 -19.64 10.97 4.11
N SER A 140 -20.00 9.85 4.75
CA SER A 140 -19.86 9.63 6.19
C SER A 140 -18.59 8.82 6.47
N TRP A 141 -17.74 9.33 7.37
CA TRP A 141 -16.57 8.59 7.84
C TRP A 141 -16.97 7.28 8.52
N VAL A 142 -18.04 7.33 9.32
CA VAL A 142 -18.54 6.17 10.07
C VAL A 142 -18.94 5.07 9.11
N ASP A 143 -19.68 5.42 8.06
CA ASP A 143 -20.17 4.46 7.07
C ASP A 143 -18.99 3.89 6.27
N PHE A 144 -18.04 4.74 5.88
CA PHE A 144 -16.81 4.31 5.21
C PHE A 144 -15.99 3.34 6.06
N TYR A 145 -15.69 3.72 7.29
CA TYR A 145 -14.81 2.93 8.15
C TYR A 145 -15.48 1.63 8.59
N MET A 146 -16.75 1.67 8.99
CA MET A 146 -17.45 0.46 9.41
C MET A 146 -17.65 -0.51 8.26
N GLU A 147 -18.15 -0.08 7.11
CA GLU A 147 -18.43 -1.00 6.01
C GLU A 147 -17.14 -1.46 5.31
N ASN A 148 -16.31 -0.52 4.87
CA ASN A 148 -15.18 -0.81 3.97
C ASN A 148 -13.88 -1.18 4.71
N ARG A 149 -13.83 -1.09 6.04
CA ARG A 149 -12.65 -1.53 6.84
C ARG A 149 -13.04 -2.61 7.84
N ILE A 150 -13.92 -2.30 8.78
CA ILE A 150 -14.15 -3.20 9.92
C ILE A 150 -15.03 -4.41 9.53
N LEU A 151 -16.25 -4.17 9.06
CA LEU A 151 -17.22 -5.24 8.76
C LEU A 151 -16.72 -6.15 7.65
N TYR A 152 -16.08 -5.59 6.61
CA TYR A 152 -15.43 -6.37 5.57
C TYR A 152 -14.37 -7.36 6.12
N LEU A 153 -13.53 -6.92 7.06
CA LEU A 153 -12.52 -7.79 7.66
C LEU A 153 -13.14 -8.82 8.62
N ILE A 154 -14.21 -8.46 9.32
CA ILE A 154 -14.95 -9.38 10.18
C ILE A 154 -15.61 -10.50 9.36
N GLU A 155 -16.23 -10.16 8.24
CA GLU A 155 -16.80 -11.15 7.31
C GLU A 155 -15.72 -12.13 6.83
N LYS A 156 -14.58 -11.61 6.35
CA LYS A 156 -13.43 -12.45 5.95
C LYS A 156 -12.92 -13.34 7.08
N ALA A 157 -12.77 -12.78 8.28
CA ALA A 157 -12.30 -13.54 9.45
C ALA A 157 -13.31 -14.63 9.82
N THR A 158 -14.60 -14.36 9.72
CA THR A 158 -15.69 -15.30 10.05
C THR A 158 -15.72 -16.45 9.07
N ASN A 159 -15.64 -16.16 7.76
CA ASN A 159 -15.59 -17.18 6.71
C ASN A 159 -14.35 -18.09 6.83
N LYS A 160 -13.26 -17.59 7.45
CA LYS A 160 -12.06 -18.36 7.76
C LYS A 160 -12.08 -19.05 9.13
N GLY A 161 -13.15 -18.90 9.91
CA GLY A 161 -13.24 -19.45 11.27
C GLY A 161 -12.29 -18.81 12.29
N LEU A 162 -11.75 -17.62 11.99
CA LEU A 162 -10.78 -16.91 12.86
C LEU A 162 -11.47 -16.11 13.98
N ILE A 163 -12.78 -15.91 13.88
CA ILE A 163 -13.59 -15.21 14.87
C ILE A 163 -14.88 -16.00 15.11
N ASN A 164 -15.30 -16.08 16.37
CA ASN A 164 -16.55 -16.76 16.73
C ASN A 164 -17.77 -15.85 16.48
N TYR A 165 -18.95 -16.49 16.41
CA TYR A 165 -20.22 -15.82 16.14
C TYR A 165 -20.53 -14.70 17.14
N GLU A 166 -20.29 -14.94 18.44
CA GLU A 166 -20.55 -13.94 19.48
C GLU A 166 -19.72 -12.66 19.30
N SER A 167 -18.44 -12.81 18.96
CA SER A 167 -17.54 -11.68 18.74
C SER A 167 -17.93 -10.92 17.46
N SER A 168 -18.30 -11.62 16.38
CA SER A 168 -18.84 -10.98 15.17
C SER A 168 -20.09 -10.15 15.48
N LYS A 169 -21.03 -10.70 16.27
CA LYS A 169 -22.25 -9.98 16.67
C LYS A 169 -21.98 -8.76 17.55
N LYS A 170 -20.95 -8.80 18.40
CA LYS A 170 -20.51 -7.62 19.16
C LYS A 170 -20.02 -6.50 18.25
N VAL A 171 -19.26 -6.82 17.19
CA VAL A 171 -18.79 -5.82 16.22
C VAL A 171 -19.94 -5.25 15.39
N GLU A 172 -20.89 -6.08 14.95
CA GLU A 172 -22.13 -5.61 14.31
C GLU A 172 -22.96 -4.70 15.22
N SER A 173 -23.01 -4.97 16.53
CA SER A 173 -23.69 -4.12 17.50
C SER A 173 -22.95 -2.78 17.69
N LEU A 174 -21.62 -2.80 17.72
CA LEU A 174 -20.79 -1.61 17.80
C LEU A 174 -20.95 -0.71 16.58
N SER A 175 -21.05 -1.28 15.37
CA SER A 175 -21.22 -0.48 14.14
C SER A 175 -22.46 0.41 14.19
N LYS A 176 -23.54 -0.05 14.83
CA LYS A 176 -24.79 0.71 15.02
C LYS A 176 -24.65 1.84 16.05
N LYS A 177 -23.67 1.76 16.95
CA LYS A 177 -23.46 2.73 18.04
C LYS A 177 -22.30 3.68 17.78
N ILE A 178 -21.37 3.35 16.90
CA ILE A 178 -20.12 4.12 16.76
C ILE A 178 -20.35 5.57 16.35
N GLY A 179 -21.43 5.86 15.62
CA GLY A 179 -21.82 7.23 15.25
C GLY A 179 -22.20 8.13 16.43
N SER A 180 -22.53 7.59 17.61
CA SER A 180 -22.73 8.38 18.82
C SER A 180 -21.46 8.54 19.66
N ILE A 181 -20.46 7.69 19.43
CA ILE A 181 -19.16 7.71 20.13
C ILE A 181 -18.19 8.66 19.42
N VAL A 182 -18.23 8.66 18.08
CA VAL A 182 -17.32 9.45 17.26
C VAL A 182 -17.89 10.86 17.06
N PRO A 183 -17.10 11.93 17.32
CA PRO A 183 -17.56 13.29 17.10
C PRO A 183 -18.01 13.51 15.66
N LYS A 184 -19.16 14.15 15.47
CA LYS A 184 -19.68 14.58 14.17
C LYS A 184 -18.87 15.76 13.62
N LYS A 185 -17.60 15.56 13.27
CA LYS A 185 -16.77 16.60 12.66
C LYS A 185 -16.86 16.50 11.13
N LYS A 186 -17.25 17.60 10.47
CA LYS A 186 -17.39 17.72 9.00
C LYS A 186 -16.07 17.63 8.23
N THR A 187 -14.93 17.78 8.89
CA THR A 187 -13.63 17.88 8.22
C THR A 187 -12.66 16.90 8.86
N ILE A 188 -12.30 15.86 8.12
CA ILE A 188 -11.26 14.92 8.52
C ILE A 188 -10.28 14.77 7.37
N SER A 189 -9.03 14.91 7.77
CA SER A 189 -7.79 14.69 7.08
C SER A 189 -7.75 13.55 6.05
N THR A 190 -7.11 13.80 4.91
CA THR A 190 -6.83 12.84 3.80
C THR A 190 -6.11 11.56 4.18
N ALA A 191 -5.29 11.53 5.24
CA ALA A 191 -4.48 10.36 5.51
C ALA A 191 -5.23 9.21 6.19
N TRP A 192 -6.40 9.48 6.76
CA TRP A 192 -7.32 8.42 7.16
C TRP A 192 -8.03 7.77 5.96
N ARG A 193 -7.75 8.23 4.73
CA ARG A 193 -8.49 7.83 3.51
C ARG A 193 -7.64 7.09 2.47
N SER A 194 -6.31 7.20 2.48
CA SER A 194 -5.48 6.78 1.33
C SER A 194 -4.16 6.04 1.64
N LEU A 195 -3.81 5.75 2.89
CA LEU A 195 -2.55 5.08 3.21
C LEU A 195 -2.77 3.79 4.01
N VAL A 196 -2.45 2.69 3.33
CA VAL A 196 -1.64 1.55 3.79
C VAL A 196 -1.48 1.50 5.32
N TRP A 197 -2.22 0.61 5.95
CA TRP A 197 -1.57 -0.29 6.90
C TRP A 197 -0.96 -1.46 6.12
#